data_AF-A0A7V1HE05-F1
#
_entry.id   AF-A0A7V1HE05-F1
#
_cell.length_a   1.000
_cell.length_b   1.000
_cell.length_c   1.000
_cell.angle_alpha   90.00
_cell.angle_beta   90.00
_cell.angle_gamma   90.00
#
_symmetry.space_group_name_H-M   'P 1'
#
loop_
_entity.id
_entity.type
_entity.pdbx_description
1 polymer ?
#
loop_
_entity_poly.entity_id
_entity_poly.type
_entity_poly.pdbx_seq_one_letter_code
_entity_poly.pdbx_strand_id
1 'polypeptide(L)' 'DPTQRQPDIGLARSSLNWAPNIPLDKGLKKTIEYFKNLI' A
#
# COMPACT_ATOMS: atom_id res chain seq x y z
N ASP A 1 10.42 12.37 14.12
CA ASP A 1 9.64 11.66 13.08
C ASP A 1 8.20 12.14 13.17
N PRO A 2 7.52 12.46 12.05
CA PRO A 2 6.10 12.77 12.10
C PRO A 2 5.32 11.54 12.57
N THR A 3 4.26 11.78 13.34
CA THR A 3 3.34 10.73 13.81
C THR A 3 2.56 10.08 12.67
N GLN A 4 2.46 10.75 11.53
CA GLN A 4 1.82 10.26 10.31
C GLN A 4 2.66 10.63 9.09
N ARG A 5 2.92 9.65 8.22
CA ARG A 5 3.59 9.86 6.94
C ARG A 5 2.56 9.89 5.82
N GLN A 6 2.63 10.90 4.98
CA GLN A 6 1.79 11.06 3.79
C GLN A 6 2.67 11.51 2.62
N PRO A 7 3.28 10.58 1.87
CA PRO A 7 4.14 10.94 0.75
C PRO A 7 3.30 11.55 -0.37
N ASP A 8 3.83 12.61 -1.00
CA ASP A 8 3.32 13.09 -2.28
C ASP A 8 3.76 12.12 -3.39
N ILE A 9 2.81 11.69 -4.20
CA ILE A 9 3.00 10.76 -5.33
C ILE A 9 2.69 11.40 -6.68
N GLY A 10 2.60 12.73 -6.76
CA GLY A 10 2.30 13.48 -7.98
C GLY A 10 3.23 13.15 -9.14
N LEU A 11 4.54 13.08 -8.88
CA LEU A 11 5.55 12.75 -9.92
C LEU A 11 5.35 11.35 -10.51
N ALA A 12 5.02 10.36 -9.68
CA ALA A 12 4.79 9.00 -10.15
C ALA A 12 3.48 8.91 -10.96
N ARG A 13 2.45 9.66 -10.56
CA ARG A 13 1.21 9.75 -11.34
C ARG A 13 1.43 10.39 -12.71
N SER A 14 2.15 11.51 -12.78
CA SER A 14 2.34 12.22 -14.04
C SER A 14 3.33 11.54 -14.98
N SER A 15 4.46 11.06 -14.45
CA SER A 15 5.55 10.53 -15.28
C SER A 15 5.41 9.04 -15.59
N LEU A 16 4.79 8.28 -14.67
CA LEU A 16 4.71 6.82 -14.78
C LEU A 16 3.28 6.31 -14.94
N ASN A 17 2.29 7.21 -14.94
CA ASN A 17 0.87 6.84 -14.84
C ASN A 17 0.62 5.85 -13.68
N TRP A 18 1.37 6.01 -12.58
CA TRP A 18 1.39 5.07 -11.47
C TRP A 18 0.65 5.61 -10.25
N ALA A 19 -0.13 4.74 -9.62
CA ALA A 19 -0.75 4.98 -8.32
C ALA A 19 -0.99 3.64 -7.60
N PRO A 20 -1.03 3.63 -6.25
CA PRO A 20 -1.47 2.45 -5.51
C PRO A 20 -2.90 2.07 -5.89
N ASN A 21 -3.11 0.81 -6.26
CA ASN A 21 -4.39 0.28 -6.69
C ASN A 21 -5.03 -0.69 -5.68
N ILE A 22 -4.31 -1.06 -4.61
CA ILE A 22 -4.81 -1.92 -3.54
C ILE A 22 -5.13 -1.05 -2.31
N PRO A 23 -6.40 -1.00 -1.88
CA PRO A 23 -6.78 -0.42 -0.59
C PRO A 23 -6.10 -1.12 0.58
N LEU A 24 -5.87 -0.39 1.67
CA LEU A 24 -5.16 -0.89 2.85
C LEU A 24 -5.82 -2.15 3.43
N ASP A 25 -7.14 -2.13 3.62
CA ASP A 25 -7.90 -3.25 4.19
C ASP A 25 -7.78 -4.52 3.34
N LYS A 26 -7.82 -4.38 2.01
CA LYS A 26 -7.65 -5.47 1.06
C LYS A 26 -6.24 -6.05 1.12
N GLY A 27 -5.23 -5.18 1.21
CA GLY A 27 -3.84 -5.60 1.39
C GLY A 27 -3.63 -6.38 2.69
N LEU A 28 -4.13 -5.85 3.80
CA LEU A 28 -3.99 -6.46 5.13
C LEU A 28 -4.65 -7.84 5.21
N LYS A 29 -5.85 -8.02 4.65
CA LYS A 29 -6.53 -9.32 4.61
C LYS A 29 -5.68 -10.40 3.94
N LYS A 30 -5.08 -10.09 2.79
CA LYS A 30 -4.19 -11.02 2.06
C LYS A 30 -2.93 -11.36 2.86
N THR A 31 -2.32 -10.37 3.50
CA THR A 31 -1.14 -10.58 4.33
C THR A 31 -1.46 -11.50 5.51
N ILE A 32 -2.60 -11.29 6.19
CA ILE A 32 -3.04 -12.13 7.30
C ILE A 32 -3.28 -13.58 6.82
N GLU A 33 -3.97 -13.76 5.70
CA GLU A 33 -4.23 -15.08 5.12
C GLU A 33 -2.93 -15.83 4.79
N TYR A 34 -1.96 -15.15 4.18
CA TYR A 34 -0.65 -15.73 3.92
C TYR A 34 0.00 -16.27 5.20
N PHE A 35 0.04 -15.48 6.28
CA PHE A 35 0.65 -15.91 7.53
C PHE A 35 -0.16 -16.97 8.28
N LYS A 36 -1.50 -17.00 8.13
CA LYS A 36 -2.35 -18.07 8.67
C LYS A 36 -2.09 -19.42 8.04
N ASN A 37 -1.72 -19.45 6.76
CA ASN A 37 -1.47 -20.69 6.01
C ASN A 37 0.01 -21.14 6.06
N LEU A 38 0.89 -20.33 6.65
CA LEU A 38 2.32 -20.61 6.77
C LEU A 38 2.67 -21.42 8.03
N ILE A 39 1.78 -21.43 9.03
CA ILE A 39 1.92 -22.11 10.33
C ILE A 39 0.89 -23.23 10.39
#